data_AF-A0A0C9Z665-F1
#
_entry.id   AF-A0A0C9Z665-F1
#
_cell.length_a   1.000
_cell.length_b   1.000
_cell.length_c   1.000
_cell.angle_alpha   90.00
_cell.angle_beta   90.00
_cell.angle_gamma   90.00
#
_symmetry.space_group_name_H-M   'P 1'
#
loop_
_entity.id
_entity.type
_entity.pdbx_description
1 polymer ?
#
loop_
_entity_poly.entity_id
_entity_poly.type
_entity_poly.pdbx_seq_one_letter_code
_entity_poly.pdbx_strand_id
1 'polypeptide(L)'
;MAPLLSGISDRGSVVRPLHASFYDFLTDHTRSGVYFIGGPSMHRLLAFASLHTLCNDLKFNICGLESSYFTNAEVVDLQERVNTNISCNLSYSCQNWAHHLQRTGFDTTLVALVKDIVGCEKLLFWLEALSLLNGLGYATDALSSVVTWLQVGEPCWCLMSSNVNSTLGPGWI
;
A
#
# COMPACT_ATOMS: atom_id res chain seq x y z
N MET A 1 23.37 -11.88 28.06
CA MET A 1 22.56 -12.02 26.83
C MET A 1 22.14 -10.63 26.40
N ALA A 2 22.43 -10.23 25.16
CA ALA A 2 21.89 -8.98 24.63
C ALA A 2 20.39 -9.13 24.35
N PRO A 3 19.55 -8.12 24.63
CA PRO A 3 18.13 -8.18 24.30
C PRO A 3 17.93 -8.27 22.78
N LEU A 4 17.00 -9.12 22.34
CA LEU A 4 16.64 -9.25 20.91
C LEU A 4 15.57 -8.25 20.48
N LEU A 5 14.70 -7.85 21.42
CA LEU A 5 13.59 -6.93 21.23
C LEU A 5 13.66 -5.81 22.27
N SER A 6 13.29 -4.59 21.87
CA SER A 6 12.96 -3.50 22.78
C SER A 6 11.46 -3.29 22.87
N GLY A 7 10.98 -2.58 23.90
CA GLY A 7 9.57 -2.21 24.03
C GLY A 7 8.65 -3.32 24.53
N ILE A 8 9.21 -4.39 25.11
CA ILE A 8 8.43 -5.53 25.65
C ILE A 8 7.95 -5.32 27.09
N SER A 9 8.48 -4.31 27.79
CA SER A 9 8.21 -4.10 29.22
C SER A 9 6.95 -3.29 29.50
N ASP A 10 6.45 -2.54 28.53
CA ASP A 10 5.30 -1.64 28.68
C ASP A 10 4.35 -1.78 27.47
N ARG A 11 3.05 -1.60 27.71
CA ARG A 11 2.00 -1.72 26.68
C ARG A 11 1.95 -0.52 25.72
N GLY A 12 2.51 0.62 26.10
CA GLY A 12 2.58 1.81 25.24
C GLY A 12 3.80 1.85 24.32
N SER A 13 4.77 0.95 24.53
CA SER A 13 6.02 0.95 23.80
C SER A 13 5.94 0.09 22.52
N VAL A 14 6.43 0.61 21.40
CA VAL A 14 6.49 -0.15 20.15
C VAL A 14 7.55 -1.25 20.29
N VAL A 15 7.13 -2.50 20.06
CA VAL A 15 8.06 -3.63 20.01
C VAL A 15 8.92 -3.52 18.76
N ARG A 16 10.24 -3.51 18.93
CA ARG A 16 11.20 -3.36 17.82
C ARG A 16 12.33 -4.38 17.93
N PRO A 17 12.70 -5.06 16.84
CA PRO A 17 13.92 -5.84 16.79
C PRO A 17 15.14 -4.94 16.92
N LEU A 18 16.11 -5.37 17.74
CA LEU A 18 17.34 -4.61 18.00
C LEU A 18 18.46 -4.93 16.99
N HIS A 19 18.30 -6.01 16.21
CA HIS A 19 19.30 -6.43 15.24
C HIS A 19 18.66 -7.02 13.98
N ALA A 20 19.23 -6.72 12.81
CA ALA A 20 18.73 -7.18 11.51
C ALA A 20 18.67 -8.72 11.41
N SER A 21 19.59 -9.43 12.08
CA SER A 21 19.60 -10.89 12.10
C SER A 21 18.33 -11.51 12.69
N PHE A 22 17.55 -10.75 13.48
CA PHE A 22 16.27 -11.22 13.99
C PHE A 22 15.23 -11.29 12.87
N TYR A 23 15.20 -10.30 11.97
CA TYR A 23 14.38 -10.37 10.77
C TYR A 23 14.83 -11.53 9.88
N ASP A 24 16.14 -11.66 9.63
CA ASP A 24 16.69 -12.75 8.81
C ASP A 24 16.39 -14.14 9.39
N PHE A 25 16.28 -14.24 10.71
CA PHE A 25 15.86 -15.48 11.38
C PHE A 25 14.39 -15.78 11.09
N LEU A 26 13.50 -14.80 11.32
CA LEU A 26 12.05 -14.98 11.16
C LEU A 26 11.60 -15.17 9.70
N THR A 27 12.40 -14.68 8.74
CA THR A 27 12.13 -14.83 7.30
C THR A 27 12.77 -16.06 6.68
N ASP A 28 13.54 -16.85 7.43
CA ASP A 28 14.12 -18.11 6.98
C ASP A 28 13.44 -19.29 7.69
N HIS A 29 12.62 -20.04 6.95
CA HIS A 29 11.87 -21.18 7.48
C HIS A 29 12.79 -22.27 8.04
N THR A 30 13.97 -22.47 7.44
CA THR A 30 14.92 -23.49 7.88
C THR A 30 15.53 -23.16 9.23
N ARG A 31 15.65 -21.86 9.54
CA ARG A 31 16.21 -21.37 10.81
C ARG A 31 15.16 -21.16 11.89
N SER A 32 13.99 -20.64 11.53
CA SER A 32 12.94 -20.26 12.50
C SER A 32 11.92 -21.33 12.80
N GLY A 33 11.76 -22.35 11.95
CA GLY A 33 10.79 -23.43 12.14
C GLY A 33 9.38 -22.89 12.40
N VAL A 34 8.85 -23.13 13.60
CA VAL A 34 7.51 -22.69 14.01
C VAL A 34 7.34 -21.16 14.10
N TYR A 35 8.43 -20.39 14.13
CA TYR A 35 8.41 -18.93 14.21
C TYR A 35 8.53 -18.22 12.86
N PHE A 36 8.43 -18.96 11.75
CA PHE A 36 8.54 -18.40 10.41
C PHE A 36 7.37 -17.46 10.07
N ILE A 37 7.68 -16.27 9.54
CA ILE A 37 6.70 -15.25 9.15
C ILE A 37 6.75 -14.86 7.66
N GLY A 38 7.63 -15.46 6.87
CA GLY A 38 7.91 -15.06 5.47
C GLY A 38 6.89 -15.50 4.42
N GLY A 39 5.66 -15.88 4.82
CA GLY A 39 4.65 -16.35 3.88
C GLY A 39 4.07 -15.21 3.01
N PRO A 40 3.71 -15.48 1.74
CA PRO A 40 2.97 -14.54 0.88
C PRO A 40 1.67 -14.00 1.53
N SER A 41 1.14 -14.76 2.50
CA SER A 41 -0.02 -14.38 3.31
C SER A 41 0.18 -13.11 4.13
N MET A 42 1.41 -12.78 4.57
CA MET A 42 1.64 -11.62 5.41
C MET A 42 1.59 -10.31 4.62
N HIS A 43 2.19 -10.26 3.44
CA HIS A 43 2.05 -9.10 2.55
C HIS A 43 0.61 -8.90 2.12
N ARG A 44 -0.16 -9.98 1.93
CA ARG A 44 -1.60 -9.90 1.65
C ARG A 44 -2.37 -9.29 2.80
N LEU A 45 -2.11 -9.73 4.02
CA LEU A 45 -2.75 -9.18 5.21
C LEU A 45 -2.43 -7.69 5.39
N LEU A 46 -1.17 -7.30 5.21
CA LEU A 46 -0.74 -5.91 5.33
C LEU A 46 -1.29 -5.04 4.20
N ALA A 47 -1.34 -5.53 2.97
CA ALA A 47 -1.98 -4.85 1.85
C ALA A 47 -3.46 -4.63 2.13
N PHE A 48 -4.18 -5.67 2.55
CA PHE A 48 -5.59 -5.60 2.91
C PHE A 48 -5.83 -4.58 4.03
N ALA A 49 -5.10 -4.68 5.14
CA ALA A 49 -5.24 -3.78 6.28
C ALA A 49 -4.94 -2.32 5.89
N SER A 50 -3.86 -2.10 5.12
CA SER A 50 -3.48 -0.75 4.70
C SER A 50 -4.52 -0.15 3.76
N LEU A 51 -4.96 -0.90 2.75
CA LEU A 51 -6.01 -0.47 1.81
C LEU A 51 -7.33 -0.20 2.54
N HIS A 52 -7.71 -1.07 3.47
CA HIS A 52 -8.92 -0.89 4.28
C HIS A 52 -8.84 0.35 5.17
N THR A 53 -7.68 0.63 5.78
CA THR A 53 -7.44 1.89 6.50
C THR A 53 -7.57 3.10 5.58
N LEU A 54 -7.00 3.05 4.37
CA LEU A 54 -7.15 4.14 3.41
C LEU A 54 -8.61 4.35 2.99
N CYS A 55 -9.37 3.28 2.75
CA CYS A 55 -10.78 3.39 2.40
C CYS A 55 -11.62 4.05 3.52
N ASN A 56 -11.33 3.76 4.78
CA ASN A 56 -12.15 4.26 5.90
C ASN A 56 -11.69 5.60 6.47
N ASP A 57 -10.38 5.84 6.55
CA ASP A 57 -9.82 6.93 7.33
C ASP A 57 -9.40 8.12 6.45
N LEU A 58 -9.28 7.95 5.13
CA LEU A 58 -9.06 9.08 4.22
C LEU A 58 -10.31 9.94 4.10
N LYS A 59 -10.11 11.24 4.31
CA LYS A 59 -11.13 12.28 4.18
C LYS A 59 -10.53 13.49 3.49
N PHE A 60 -11.38 14.23 2.79
CA PHE A 60 -11.03 15.53 2.22
C PHE A 60 -10.57 16.50 3.31
N ASN A 61 -9.53 17.27 3.04
CA ASN A 61 -9.01 18.29 3.94
C ASN A 61 -8.71 17.72 5.33
N ILE A 62 -7.90 16.66 5.40
CA ILE A 62 -7.70 15.86 6.61
C ILE A 62 -7.17 16.69 7.78
N CYS A 63 -6.35 17.70 7.50
CA CYS A 63 -5.79 18.63 8.48
C CYS A 63 -6.61 19.93 8.65
N GLY A 64 -7.77 20.06 8.00
CA GLY A 64 -8.65 21.22 8.15
C GLY A 64 -7.97 22.53 7.75
N LEU A 65 -7.18 22.51 6.68
CA LEU A 65 -6.53 23.71 6.16
C LEU A 65 -7.58 24.71 5.68
N GLU A 66 -7.35 25.97 6.03
CA GLU A 66 -8.24 27.09 5.76
C GLU A 66 -8.25 27.44 4.28
N SER A 67 -7.16 27.14 3.58
CA SER A 67 -7.01 27.41 2.15
C SER A 67 -5.99 26.48 1.51
N SER A 68 -6.27 26.07 0.28
CA SER A 68 -5.32 25.38 -0.60
C SER A 68 -4.41 26.34 -1.39
N TYR A 69 -4.56 27.66 -1.23
CA TYR A 69 -3.71 28.65 -1.90
C TYR A 69 -2.32 28.77 -1.26
N PHE A 70 -2.20 28.44 0.02
CA PHE A 70 -0.93 28.42 0.72
C PHE A 70 -0.23 27.09 0.49
N THR A 71 1.08 27.16 0.32
CA THR A 71 1.92 25.96 0.36
C THR A 71 1.94 25.39 1.77
N ASN A 72 2.17 24.07 1.88
CA ASN A 72 2.31 23.41 3.18
C ASN A 72 3.38 24.08 4.07
N ALA A 73 4.42 24.68 3.48
CA ALA A 73 5.47 25.37 4.21
C ALA A 73 5.03 26.69 4.86
N GLU A 74 3.93 27.29 4.39
CA GLU A 74 3.40 28.56 4.89
C GLU A 74 2.42 28.37 6.06
N VAL A 75 2.05 27.13 6.39
CA VAL A 75 1.13 26.81 7.49
C VAL A 75 1.92 26.59 8.78
N VAL A 76 1.82 27.55 9.70
CA VAL A 76 2.64 27.63 10.93
C VAL A 76 2.46 26.42 11.86
N ASP A 77 1.25 25.87 11.95
CA ASP A 77 0.88 24.77 12.85
C ASP A 77 0.67 23.42 12.13
N LEU A 78 1.19 23.30 10.90
CA LEU A 78 0.93 22.15 10.05
C LEU A 78 1.33 20.82 10.69
N GLN A 79 2.53 20.77 11.28
CA GLN A 79 3.05 19.53 11.84
C GLN A 79 2.21 19.04 13.04
N GLU A 80 1.68 19.97 13.85
CA GLU A 80 0.79 19.64 14.96
C GLU A 80 -0.55 19.11 14.44
N ARG A 81 -1.11 19.74 13.41
CA ARG A 81 -2.34 19.28 12.74
C ARG A 81 -2.16 17.90 12.12
N VAL A 82 -1.02 17.64 11.47
CA VAL A 82 -0.67 16.33 10.90
C VAL A 82 -0.61 15.28 12.01
N ASN A 83 0.10 15.54 13.11
CA ASN A 83 0.22 14.59 14.22
C ASN A 83 -1.12 14.31 14.91
N THR A 84 -2.05 15.28 14.89
CA THR A 84 -3.37 15.16 15.52
C THR A 84 -4.38 14.44 14.62
N ASN A 85 -4.35 14.70 13.31
CA ASN A 85 -5.35 14.22 12.36
C ASN A 85 -4.93 12.97 11.60
N ILE A 86 -3.62 12.74 11.42
CA ILE A 86 -3.08 11.58 10.72
C ILE A 86 -2.49 10.64 11.76
N SER A 87 -3.25 9.60 12.08
CA SER A 87 -2.80 8.54 12.97
C SER A 87 -1.64 7.74 12.38
N CYS A 88 -0.85 7.09 13.23
CA CYS A 88 0.33 6.32 12.81
C CYS A 88 -0.01 5.20 11.81
N ASN A 89 -1.17 4.54 11.98
CA ASN A 89 -1.67 3.52 11.05
C ASN A 89 -2.05 4.11 9.68
N LEU A 90 -2.64 5.30 9.63
CA LEU A 90 -2.97 5.97 8.37
C LEU A 90 -1.70 6.43 7.66
N SER A 91 -0.77 7.06 8.38
CA SER A 91 0.53 7.46 7.83
C SER A 91 1.30 6.28 7.24
N TYR A 92 1.34 5.14 7.96
CA TYR A 92 1.95 3.91 7.47
C TYR A 92 1.24 3.40 6.21
N SER A 93 -0.10 3.33 6.26
CA SER A 93 -0.92 2.86 5.14
C SER A 93 -0.71 3.71 3.90
N CYS A 94 -0.69 5.03 4.01
CA CYS A 94 -0.47 5.95 2.89
C CYS A 94 0.84 5.68 2.15
N GLN A 95 1.89 5.28 2.87
CA GLN A 95 3.24 5.11 2.32
C GLN A 95 3.53 3.67 1.85
N ASN A 96 2.94 2.65 2.46
CA ASN A 96 3.41 1.25 2.32
C ASN A 96 2.42 0.31 1.61
N TRP A 97 1.17 0.71 1.39
CA TRP A 97 0.14 -0.17 0.83
C TRP A 97 0.55 -0.81 -0.51
N ALA A 98 1.15 -0.03 -1.41
CA ALA A 98 1.54 -0.50 -2.74
C ALA A 98 2.74 -1.45 -2.72
N HIS A 99 3.70 -1.22 -1.81
CA HIS A 99 4.83 -2.14 -1.58
C HIS A 99 4.35 -3.52 -1.13
N HIS A 100 3.32 -3.55 -0.28
CA HIS A 100 2.69 -4.81 0.11
C HIS A 100 1.91 -5.43 -1.04
N LEU A 101 1.12 -4.64 -1.77
CA LEU A 101 0.33 -5.10 -2.90
C LEU A 101 1.19 -5.79 -3.96
N GLN A 102 2.33 -5.21 -4.35
CA GLN A 102 3.21 -5.78 -5.37
C GLN A 102 3.76 -7.17 -4.99
N ARG A 103 3.84 -7.48 -3.70
CA ARG A 103 4.32 -8.77 -3.17
C ARG A 103 3.20 -9.77 -2.92
N THR A 104 1.98 -9.44 -3.32
CA THR A 104 0.82 -10.33 -3.24
C THR A 104 0.51 -10.91 -4.60
N GLY A 105 0.04 -12.15 -4.63
CA GLY A 105 -0.62 -12.67 -5.83
C GLY A 105 -1.90 -11.89 -6.12
N PHE A 106 -2.45 -12.07 -7.32
CA PHE A 106 -3.71 -11.46 -7.69
C PHE A 106 -4.84 -11.88 -6.73
N ASP A 107 -5.58 -10.90 -6.25
CA ASP A 107 -6.68 -11.10 -5.29
C ASP A 107 -7.81 -10.12 -5.63
N THR A 108 -8.97 -10.66 -5.96
CA THR A 108 -10.15 -9.88 -6.34
C THR A 108 -10.64 -8.95 -5.23
N THR A 109 -10.42 -9.30 -3.96
CA THR A 109 -10.74 -8.46 -2.81
C THR A 109 -9.82 -7.25 -2.76
N LEU A 110 -8.52 -7.44 -3.00
CA LEU A 110 -7.56 -6.33 -3.07
C LEU A 110 -7.83 -5.45 -4.29
N VAL A 111 -8.23 -6.04 -5.43
CA VAL A 111 -8.64 -5.27 -6.63
C VAL A 111 -9.80 -4.33 -6.30
N ALA A 112 -10.82 -4.79 -5.58
CA ALA A 112 -11.96 -3.95 -5.20
C ALA A 112 -11.50 -2.74 -4.35
N LEU A 113 -10.69 -2.99 -3.32
CA LEU A 113 -10.16 -1.92 -2.47
C LEU A 113 -9.26 -0.93 -3.23
N VAL A 114 -8.44 -1.42 -4.15
CA VAL A 114 -7.60 -0.56 -5.01
C VAL A 114 -8.47 0.31 -5.91
N LYS A 115 -9.56 -0.23 -6.47
CA LYS A 115 -10.53 0.54 -7.27
C LYS A 115 -11.22 1.61 -6.43
N ASP A 116 -11.57 1.30 -5.18
CA ASP A 116 -12.20 2.27 -4.28
C ASP A 116 -11.25 3.44 -3.94
N ILE A 117 -9.94 3.24 -3.96
CA ILE A 117 -8.98 4.32 -3.71
C ILE A 117 -8.65 5.06 -5.01
N VAL A 118 -8.19 4.35 -6.04
CA VAL A 118 -7.63 4.94 -7.27
C VAL A 118 -8.73 5.37 -8.25
N GLY A 119 -9.89 4.73 -8.21
CA GLY A 119 -10.99 4.96 -9.14
C GLY A 119 -11.96 6.08 -8.73
N CYS A 120 -11.74 6.75 -7.60
CA CYS A 120 -12.62 7.82 -7.13
C CYS A 120 -11.85 8.99 -6.51
N GLU A 121 -12.58 9.93 -5.90
CA GLU A 121 -12.06 11.10 -5.17
C GLU A 121 -11.07 10.76 -4.05
N LYS A 122 -11.09 9.54 -3.51
CA LYS A 122 -10.13 9.07 -2.51
C LYS A 122 -8.68 9.10 -2.98
N LEU A 123 -8.44 9.04 -4.30
CA LEU A 123 -7.10 9.22 -4.86
C LEU A 123 -6.53 10.59 -4.51
N LEU A 124 -7.37 11.64 -4.59
CA LEU A 124 -6.97 13.00 -4.26
C LEU A 124 -6.74 13.16 -2.75
N PHE A 125 -7.57 12.53 -1.92
CA PHE A 125 -7.40 12.56 -0.47
C PHE A 125 -6.11 11.84 -0.04
N TRP A 126 -5.76 10.75 -0.74
CA TRP A 126 -4.48 10.07 -0.53
C TRP A 126 -3.29 10.92 -0.95
N LEU A 127 -3.34 11.60 -2.10
CA LEU A 127 -2.30 12.53 -2.54
C LEU A 127 -2.15 13.73 -1.58
N GLU A 128 -3.27 14.25 -1.06
CA GLU A 128 -3.28 15.27 -0.02
C GLU A 128 -2.55 14.78 1.23
N ALA A 129 -2.92 13.59 1.74
CA ALA A 129 -2.26 13.00 2.90
C ALA A 129 -0.75 12.75 2.66
N LEU A 130 -0.37 12.29 1.46
CA LEU A 130 1.04 12.14 1.10
C LEU A 130 1.79 13.47 1.03
N SER A 131 1.15 14.53 0.53
CA SER A 131 1.71 15.89 0.52
C SER A 131 2.02 16.38 1.94
N LEU A 132 1.07 16.17 2.85
CA LEU A 132 1.20 16.52 4.27
C LEU A 132 2.29 15.70 4.98
N LEU A 133 2.53 14.47 4.53
CA LEU A 133 3.57 13.58 5.04
C LEU A 133 4.93 13.74 4.35
N ASN A 134 5.09 14.69 3.42
CA ASN A 134 6.26 14.84 2.55
C ASN A 134 6.61 13.56 1.76
N GLY A 135 5.60 12.75 1.44
CA GLY A 135 5.71 11.43 0.80
C GLY A 135 5.26 11.40 -0.66
N LEU A 136 5.07 12.54 -1.33
CA LEU A 136 4.60 12.58 -2.73
C LEU A 136 5.50 11.79 -3.70
N GLY A 137 6.80 11.67 -3.40
CA GLY A 137 7.72 10.85 -4.20
C GLY A 137 7.31 9.37 -4.29
N TYR A 138 6.57 8.85 -3.30
CA TYR A 138 6.10 7.47 -3.32
C TYR A 138 4.85 7.26 -4.19
N ALA A 139 4.16 8.33 -4.59
CA ALA A 139 2.88 8.23 -5.28
C ALA A 139 3.03 7.58 -6.67
N THR A 140 4.05 7.98 -7.42
CA THR A 140 4.32 7.44 -8.76
C THR A 140 4.69 5.96 -8.71
N ASP A 141 5.52 5.58 -7.74
CA ASP A 141 5.94 4.19 -7.56
C ASP A 141 4.78 3.31 -7.12
N ALA A 142 3.92 3.83 -6.24
CA ALA A 142 2.72 3.14 -5.79
C ALA A 142 1.73 2.89 -6.94
N LEU A 143 1.44 3.93 -7.75
CA LEU A 143 0.56 3.78 -8.91
C LEU A 143 1.16 2.86 -9.98
N SER A 144 2.47 2.93 -10.20
CA SER A 144 3.17 2.03 -11.12
C SER A 144 3.09 0.58 -10.64
N SER A 145 3.25 0.36 -9.33
CA SER A 145 3.11 -0.96 -8.69
C SER A 145 1.71 -1.54 -8.89
N VAL A 146 0.65 -0.72 -8.81
CA VAL A 146 -0.73 -1.15 -9.09
C VAL A 146 -0.87 -1.62 -10.54
N VAL A 147 -0.37 -0.85 -11.50
CA VAL A 147 -0.46 -1.20 -12.92
C VAL A 147 0.24 -2.53 -13.20
N THR A 148 1.47 -2.68 -12.70
CA THR A 148 2.22 -3.94 -12.85
C THR A 148 1.49 -5.11 -12.18
N TRP A 149 0.96 -4.92 -10.97
CA TRP A 149 0.25 -5.97 -10.24
C TRP A 149 -1.03 -6.43 -10.95
N LEU A 150 -1.80 -5.50 -11.52
CA LEU A 150 -2.99 -5.82 -12.31
C LEU A 150 -2.64 -6.59 -13.59
N GLN A 151 -1.51 -6.30 -14.23
CA GLN A 151 -1.05 -7.02 -15.43
C GLN A 151 -0.63 -8.46 -15.14
N VAL A 152 -0.07 -8.73 -13.96
CA VAL A 152 0.32 -10.09 -13.53
C VAL A 152 -0.92 -10.96 -13.23
N GLY A 153 -2.02 -10.34 -12.83
CA GLY A 153 -3.25 -11.01 -12.44
C GLY A 153 -4.26 -11.30 -13.55
N GLU A 154 -4.01 -10.81 -14.77
CA GLU A 154 -4.79 -11.10 -15.96
C GLU A 154 -4.08 -12.19 -16.79
N PRO A 155 -4.25 -13.49 -16.50
CA PRO A 155 -3.80 -14.52 -17.42
C PRO A 155 -4.66 -14.45 -18.69
N CYS A 156 -4.08 -13.86 -19.74
CA CYS A 156 -4.43 -14.04 -21.15
C CYS A 156 -5.83 -13.56 -21.61
N TRP A 157 -6.04 -12.24 -21.73
CA TRP A 157 -6.97 -11.74 -22.76
C TRP A 157 -6.38 -11.86 -24.19
N CYS A 158 -5.05 -11.90 -24.31
CA CYS A 158 -4.36 -11.99 -25.61
C CYS A 158 -4.47 -13.36 -26.31
N LEU A 159 -4.88 -14.44 -25.62
CA LEU A 159 -5.09 -15.75 -26.27
C LEU A 159 -6.51 -15.94 -26.82
N MET A 160 -7.47 -15.05 -26.51
CA MET A 160 -8.84 -15.15 -27.03
C MET A 160 -9.14 -14.19 -28.18
N SER A 161 -8.36 -13.12 -28.37
CA SER A 161 -8.51 -12.21 -29.52
C SER A 161 -7.95 -12.77 -30.83
N SER A 162 -7.23 -13.90 -30.80
CA SER A 162 -6.63 -14.52 -32.00
C SER A 162 -7.56 -15.49 -32.75
N ASN A 163 -8.77 -15.78 -32.23
CA ASN A 163 -9.66 -16.79 -32.83
C ASN A 163 -10.93 -16.23 -33.51
N VAL A 164 -11.03 -14.90 -33.67
CA VAL A 164 -12.10 -14.27 -34.46
C VAL A 164 -11.48 -13.63 -35.71
N ASN A 165 -10.82 -14.44 -36.55
CA ASN A 165 -10.53 -14.03 -37.94
C ASN A 165 -10.31 -15.18 -38.93
N SER A 166 -10.66 -16.43 -38.58
CA SER A 166 -10.51 -17.58 -39.47
C SER A 166 -11.84 -18.18 -39.92
N THR A 167 -12.82 -17.34 -40.27
CA THR A 167 -14.01 -17.76 -41.05
C THR A 167 -14.53 -16.64 -41.94
N LEU A 168 -13.70 -16.11 -42.84
CA LEU A 168 -14.18 -15.46 -44.07
C LEU A 168 -13.33 -15.97 -45.23
N GLY A 169 -13.94 -16.84 -46.04
CA GLY A 169 -13.32 -17.39 -47.24
C GLY A 169 -13.09 -16.33 -48.31
N PRO A 170 -12.18 -16.58 -49.26
CA PRO A 170 -11.87 -15.63 -50.32
C PRO A 170 -12.98 -15.63 -51.37
N GLY A 171 -13.71 -14.53 -51.46
CA GLY A 171 -14.48 -14.16 -52.64
C GLY A 171 -13.98 -12.79 -53.12
N TRP A 172 -13.72 -12.68 -54.42
CA TRP A 172 -13.14 -11.55 -55.18
C TRP A 172 -11.62 -11.58 -55.39
N ILE A 173 -11.12 -12.48 -56.24
CA ILE A 173 -10.77 -12.30 -57.69
C ILE A 173 -10.35 -13.67 -58.21
#